data_AF-A0A2M8MX00-F1
#
_entry.id   AF-A0A2M8MX00-F1
#
_cell.length_a   1.000
_cell.length_b   1.000
_cell.length_c   1.000
_cell.angle_alpha   90.00
_cell.angle_beta   90.00
_cell.angle_gamma   90.00
#
_symmetry.space_group_name_H-M   'P 1'
#
loop_
_entity.id
_entity.type
_entity.pdbx_description
1 polymer ?
#
loop_
_entity_poly.entity_id
_entity_poly.type
_entity_poly.pdbx_seq_one_letter_code
_entity_poly.pdbx_strand_id
1 'polypeptide(L)' 'MAAHDGLPAPLRAWAAQAALPWSATSLRRLWTRAMRETGCPEAALARLTAAERASLRREAAQVWGVEYPQ' A
#
# COMPACT_ATOMS: atom_id res chain seq x y z
N MET A 1 14.73 10.11 -10.80
CA MET A 1 14.67 8.63 -10.86
C MET A 1 15.35 7.98 -9.64
N ALA A 2 15.08 8.46 -8.41
CA ALA A 2 15.78 7.98 -7.20
C ALA A 2 14.88 7.92 -5.94
N ALA A 3 13.55 7.85 -6.12
CA ALA A 3 12.61 7.85 -5.00
C ALA A 3 12.28 6.44 -4.46
N HIS A 4 12.80 5.39 -5.09
CA HIS A 4 12.44 3.99 -4.83
C HIS A 4 13.38 3.26 -3.85
N ASP A 5 14.65 3.68 -3.70
CA ASP A 5 15.69 2.94 -2.97
C ASP A 5 15.70 3.08 -1.44
N GLY A 6 14.88 3.98 -0.88
CA GLY A 6 14.85 4.23 0.57
C GLY A 6 13.82 3.41 1.34
N LEU A 7 13.16 2.43 0.72
CA LEU A 7 12.08 1.70 1.38
C LEU A 7 12.65 0.73 2.44
N PRO A 8 12.19 0.83 3.71
CA PRO A 8 12.59 -0.10 4.75
C PRO A 8 12.19 -1.53 4.36
N ALA A 9 13.04 -2.50 4.70
CA ALA A 9 12.85 -3.92 4.41
C ALA A 9 11.41 -4.44 4.68
N PRO A 10 10.76 -4.14 5.83
CA PRO A 10 9.38 -4.59 6.08
C PRO A 10 8.36 -4.03 5.08
N LEU A 11 8.54 -2.79 4.63
CA LEU A 11 7.66 -2.17 3.64
C LEU A 11 7.85 -2.78 2.25
N ARG A 12 9.09 -3.14 1.90
CA ARG A 12 9.40 -3.88 0.67
C ARG A 12 8.79 -5.28 0.68
N ALA A 13 8.91 -6.01 1.80
CA ALA A 13 8.32 -7.33 1.95
C ALA A 13 6.79 -7.28 1.84
N TRP A 14 6.15 -6.30 2.47
CA TRP A 14 4.71 -6.07 2.32
C TRP A 14 4.34 -5.73 0.87
N ALA A 15 5.09 -4.85 0.21
CA ALA A 15 4.83 -4.48 -1.19
C ALA A 15 5.00 -5.64 -2.16
N ALA A 16 5.87 -6.61 -1.86
CA ALA A 16 6.01 -7.82 -2.65
C ALA A 16 4.84 -8.81 -2.48
N GLN A 17 4.09 -8.72 -1.37
CA GLN A 17 2.88 -9.52 -1.13
C GLN A 17 1.58 -8.77 -1.49
N ALA A 18 1.66 -7.47 -1.74
CA ALA A 18 0.54 -6.63 -2.12
C ALA A 18 -0.04 -7.09 -3.48
N ALA A 19 -1.36 -7.16 -3.57
CA ALA A 19 -2.05 -7.63 -4.78
C ALA A 19 -2.19 -6.53 -5.86
N LEU A 20 -2.02 -5.26 -5.47
CA LEU A 20 -2.12 -4.11 -6.38
C LEU A 20 -0.73 -3.57 -6.78
N PRO A 21 -0.59 -2.99 -7.98
CA PRO A 21 0.61 -2.27 -8.40
C PRO A 21 0.69 -0.89 -7.72
N TRP A 22 0.96 -0.88 -6.41
CA TRP A 22 1.16 0.35 -5.66
C TRP A 22 2.43 1.08 -6.12
N SER A 23 2.32 2.39 -6.35
CA SER A 23 3.51 3.23 -6.55
C SER A 23 4.26 3.43 -5.23
N ALA A 24 5.60 3.30 -5.27
CA ALA A 24 6.48 3.46 -4.10
C ALA A 24 6.27 4.78 -3.35
N THR A 25 5.89 5.85 -4.06
CA THR A 25 5.63 7.17 -3.49
C THR A 25 4.42 7.16 -2.55
N SER A 26 3.35 6.45 -2.94
CA SER A 26 2.13 6.30 -2.13
C SER A 26 2.40 5.44 -0.90
N LEU A 27 3.13 4.35 -1.06
CA LEU A 27 3.56 3.49 0.05
C LEU A 27 4.38 4.26 1.07
N ARG A 28 5.39 5.01 0.61
CA ARG A 28 6.25 5.81 1.49
C ARG A 28 5.46 6.89 2.24
N ARG A 29 4.49 7.53 1.58
CA ARG A 29 3.59 8.51 2.24
C ARG A 29 2.74 7.87 3.33
N LEU A 30 2.09 6.74 3.05
CA LEU A 30 1.27 6.03 4.02
C LEU A 30 2.09 5.51 5.20
N TRP A 31 3.24 4.89 4.91
CA TRP A 31 4.18 4.40 5.91
C TRP A 31 4.67 5.52 6.82
N THR A 32 5.13 6.64 6.25
CA THR A 32 5.64 7.78 7.03
C THR A 32 4.55 8.35 7.94
N ARG A 33 3.32 8.46 7.45
CA ARG A 33 2.18 8.93 8.26
C ARG A 33 1.87 7.94 9.39
N ALA A 34 1.75 6.66 9.07
CA ALA A 34 1.40 5.65 10.06
C ALA A 34 2.50 5.49 11.13
N MET A 35 3.78 5.54 10.73
CA MET A 35 4.92 5.56 11.66
C MET A 35 4.92 6.80 12.56
N ARG A 36 4.51 7.98 12.05
CA ARG A 36 4.35 9.18 12.88
C ARG A 36 3.21 9.05 13.89
N GLU A 37 2.12 8.38 13.51
CA GLU A 37 0.95 8.20 14.39
C GLU A 37 1.14 7.09 15.42
N THR A 38 1.77 5.98 15.04
CA THR A 38 1.85 4.77 15.88
C THR A 38 3.24 4.48 16.42
N GLY A 39 4.30 4.96 15.77
CA GLY A 39 5.70 4.62 16.10
C GLY A 39 6.08 3.16 15.86
N CYS A 40 5.10 2.31 15.54
CA CYS A 40 5.26 0.86 15.45
C CYS A 40 5.16 0.39 13.99
N PRO A 41 6.17 -0.32 13.47
CA PRO A 41 6.17 -0.81 12.09
C PRO A 41 5.02 -1.79 11.81
N GLU A 42 4.65 -2.64 12.77
CA GLU A 42 3.52 -3.57 12.61
C GLU A 42 2.18 -2.83 12.51
N ALA A 43 1.95 -1.82 13.34
CA ALA A 43 0.75 -0.99 13.28
C ALA A 43 0.68 -0.20 11.96
N ALA A 44 1.83 0.25 11.46
CA ALA A 44 1.92 0.87 10.15
C ALA A 44 1.56 -0.09 9.01
N LEU A 45 2.06 -1.34 9.04
CA LEU A 45 1.68 -2.38 8.08
C LEU A 45 0.19 -2.71 8.14
N ALA A 46 -0.40 -2.85 9.34
CA ALA A 46 -1.82 -3.11 9.50
C ALA A 46 -2.69 -2.00 8.87
N ARG A 47 -2.27 -0.74 9.05
CA ARG A 47 -2.94 0.43 8.46
C ARG A 47 -2.78 0.48 6.94
N LEU A 48 -1.61 0.09 6.42
CA LEU A 48 -1.37 -0.10 4.98
C LEU A 48 -2.27 -1.19 4.40
N THR A 49 -2.38 -2.35 5.03
CA THR A 49 -3.28 -3.43 4.61
C THR A 49 -4.75 -3.00 4.62
N ALA A 50 -5.18 -2.21 5.62
CA ALA A 50 -6.54 -1.68 5.67
C ALA A 50 -6.81 -0.68 4.52
N ALA A 51 -5.86 0.23 4.27
CA ALA A 51 -5.92 1.16 3.15
C ALA A 51 -5.86 0.42 1.80
N GLU A 52 -5.12 -0.67 1.72
CA GLU A 52 -5.07 -1.54 0.56
C GLU A 52 -6.41 -2.18 0.28
N ARG A 53 -7.06 -2.79 1.27
CA ARG A 53 -8.40 -3.37 1.09
C ARG A 53 -9.43 -2.33 0.65
N ALA A 54 -9.35 -1.10 1.19
CA ALA A 54 -10.22 -0.01 0.79
C ALA A 54 -9.95 0.46 -0.65
N SER A 55 -8.67 0.54 -1.03
CA SER A 55 -8.26 0.93 -2.38
C SER A 55 -8.55 -0.18 -3.38
N LEU A 56 -8.30 -1.45 -3.06
CA LEU A 56 -8.69 -2.64 -3.84
C LEU A 56 -10.17 -2.61 -4.20
N ARG A 57 -11.06 -2.30 -3.25
CA ARG A 57 -12.50 -2.21 -3.55
C ARG A 57 -12.82 -1.11 -4.55
N ARG A 58 -12.07 -0.01 -4.50
CA ARG A 58 -12.32 1.18 -5.31
C ARG A 58 -11.63 1.10 -6.68
N GLU A 59 -10.40 0.57 -6.71
CA GLU A 59 -9.60 0.25 -7.89
C GLU A 59 -10.18 -0.94 -8.64
N ALA A 60 -10.67 -2.00 -7.98
CA ALA A 60 -11.38 -3.06 -8.69
C ALA A 60 -12.59 -2.49 -9.47
N ALA A 61 -13.33 -1.56 -8.86
CA ALA A 61 -14.41 -0.86 -9.55
C ALA A 61 -13.93 0.08 -10.67
N GLN A 62 -12.71 0.64 -10.57
CA GLN A 62 -12.18 1.62 -11.52
C GLN A 62 -11.34 1.01 -12.65
N VAL A 63 -10.64 -0.09 -12.37
CA VAL A 63 -9.75 -0.83 -13.27
C VAL A 63 -10.54 -1.87 -14.06
N TRP A 64 -11.55 -2.51 -13.46
CA TRP A 64 -12.39 -3.51 -14.17
C TRP A 64 -13.74 -2.95 -14.63
N GLY A 65 -14.21 -1.80 -14.12
CA GLY A 65 -15.51 -1.25 -14.54
C GLY A 65 -16.64 -2.29 -14.42
N VAL A 66 -17.56 -2.34 -15.39
CA VAL A 66 -18.63 -3.37 -15.50
C VAL A 66 -18.13 -4.78 -15.87
N GLU A 67 -16.84 -4.92 -16.19
CA GLU A 67 -16.26 -6.14 -16.77
C GLU A 67 -15.57 -7.05 -15.74
N TYR A 68 -16.05 -7.05 -14.49
CA TYR A 68 -15.62 -8.05 -13.52
C TYR A 68 -16.27 -9.41 -13.87
N PRO A 69 -15.53 -10.45 -14.30
CA PRO A 69 -16.07 -11.79 -14.44
C PRO A 69 -16.55 -12.23 -13.05
N GLN A 70 -17.87 -12.38 -12.97
CA GLN A 70 -18.62 -12.89 -11.82
C GLN A 70 -18.19 -14.32 -11.48
#